data_AF-A0AAX4KXW7-F1
#
_entry.id   AF-A0AAX4KXW7-F1
#
_cell.length_a   1.000
_cell.length_b   1.000
_cell.length_c   1.000
_cell.angle_alpha   90.00
_cell.angle_beta   90.00
_cell.angle_gamma   90.00
#
_symmetry.space_group_name_H-M   'P 1'
#
loop_
_entity.id
_entity.type
_entity.pdbx_description
1 polymer ?
#
loop_
_entity_poly.entity_id
_entity_poly.type
_entity_poly.pdbx_seq_one_letter_code
_entity_poly.pdbx_strand_id
1 'polypeptide(L)' 'MQKRVLLKCEICSQVFSSNSLYYQHKVLQHSDYKPLVREDGYECPICHEKRKRVESLLTHIGLHHLSNKPIRVEA' A
#
# COMPACT_ATOMS: atom_id res chain seq x y z
N MET A 1 1.59 1.30 -28.06
CA MET A 1 2.45 1.70 -26.93
C MET A 1 1.56 1.86 -25.70
N GLN A 2 1.77 1.07 -24.64
CA GLN A 2 0.98 1.20 -23.41
C GLN A 2 1.47 2.46 -22.66
N LYS A 3 0.57 3.43 -22.45
CA LYS A 3 0.86 4.62 -21.63
C LYS A 3 1.25 4.17 -20.22
N ARG A 4 2.44 4.56 -19.73
CA ARG A 4 2.84 4.26 -18.35
C ARG A 4 2.21 5.29 -17.43
N VAL A 5 1.28 4.84 -16.61
CA VAL A 5 0.72 5.67 -15.53
C VAL A 5 1.56 5.48 -14.30
N LEU A 6 2.21 6.55 -13.84
CA LEU A 6 2.94 6.59 -12.59
C LEU A 6 2.05 7.14 -11.48
N LEU A 7 2.35 6.74 -10.25
CA LEU A 7 1.59 7.07 -9.05
C LEU A 7 2.47 7.91 -8.15
N LYS A 8 2.16 9.19 -8.00
CA LYS A 8 2.87 10.09 -7.11
C LYS A 8 2.20 10.15 -5.74
N CYS A 9 3.00 9.99 -4.69
CA CYS A 9 2.57 10.18 -3.31
C CYS A 9 2.31 11.65 -3.04
N GLU A 10 1.13 11.97 -2.52
CA GLU A 10 0.76 13.35 -2.16
C GLU A 10 1.51 13.88 -0.93
N ILE A 11 2.03 12.99 -0.08
CA ILE A 11 2.66 13.36 1.20
C ILE A 11 4.15 13.69 1.00
N CYS A 12 4.89 12.80 0.33
CA CYS A 12 6.34 12.94 0.15
C CYS A 12 6.77 13.12 -1.31
N SER A 13 5.83 13.21 -2.26
CA SER A 13 6.11 13.39 -3.70
C SER A 13 6.90 12.26 -4.38
N GLN A 14 7.15 11.12 -3.72
CA GLN A 14 7.75 9.95 -4.37
C GLN A 14 6.85 9.36 -5.45
N VAL A 15 7.46 8.82 -6.51
CA VAL A 15 6.75 8.30 -7.69
C VAL A 15 6.96 6.79 -7.81
N PHE A 16 5.87 6.08 -8.05
CA PHE A 16 5.84 4.62 -8.13
C PHE A 16 5.29 4.18 -9.48
N SER A 17 5.85 3.10 -10.03
CA SER A 17 5.41 2.49 -11.29
C SER A 17 4.27 1.49 -11.13
N SER A 18 3.87 1.17 -9.89
CA SER A 18 2.78 0.23 -9.59
C SER A 18 1.96 0.64 -8.37
N ASN A 19 0.68 0.23 -8.35
CA ASN A 19 -0.22 0.45 -7.22
C ASN A 19 0.28 -0.23 -5.94
N SER A 20 0.76 -1.47 -6.04
CA SER A 20 1.22 -2.23 -4.87
C SER A 20 2.37 -1.53 -4.16
N LEU A 21 3.36 -1.02 -4.91
CA LEU A 21 4.49 -0.27 -4.34
C LEU A 21 4.03 1.03 -3.69
N TYR A 22 3.10 1.77 -4.33
CA TYR A 22 2.53 2.98 -3.75
C TYR A 22 1.82 2.71 -2.41
N TYR A 23 0.93 1.71 -2.34
CA TYR A 23 0.20 1.42 -1.11
C TYR A 23 1.11 0.88 0.00
N GLN A 24 2.09 0.04 -0.35
CA GLN A 24 3.09 -0.42 0.60
C GLN A 24 3.89 0.75 1.17
N HIS A 25 4.39 1.65 0.32
CA HIS A 25 5.08 2.87 0.73
C HIS A 25 4.22 3.69 1.70
N LYS A 26 2.95 3.94 1.33
CA LYS A 26 2.04 4.74 2.14
C LYS A 26 1.81 4.14 3.51
N VAL A 27 1.58 2.83 3.59
CA VAL A 27 1.37 2.15 4.88
C VAL A 27 2.63 2.19 5.74
N LEU A 28 3.80 1.98 5.13
CA LEU A 28 5.07 1.92 5.86
C LEU A 28 5.64 3.27 6.27
N GLN A 29 5.38 4.34 5.51
CA GLN A 29 6.02 5.65 5.70
C GLN A 29 5.05 6.73 6.19
N HIS A 30 3.74 6.52 5.99
CA HIS A 30 2.72 7.54 6.22
C HIS A 30 1.48 6.99 6.95
N SER A 31 1.61 5.83 7.59
CA SER A 31 0.56 5.29 8.46
C SER A 31 1.17 4.61 9.68
N ASP A 32 0.39 4.55 10.75
CA ASP A 32 0.76 3.82 11.97
C ASP A 32 0.28 2.37 11.97
N TYR A 33 -0.40 1.93 10.90
CA TYR A 33 -0.94 0.58 10.81
C TYR A 33 0.14 -0.41 10.40
N LYS A 34 0.50 -1.30 11.33
CA LYS A 34 1.46 -2.37 11.09
C LYS A 34 0.75 -3.73 11.08
N PRO A 35 1.03 -4.58 10.07
CA PRO A 35 0.68 -6.00 10.10
C PRO A 35 0.96 -6.66 11.44
N LEU A 36 -0.03 -7.39 11.96
CA LEU A 36 0.18 -8.22 13.12
C LEU A 36 0.81 -9.55 12.68
N VAL A 37 1.93 -9.92 13.27
CA VAL A 37 2.57 -11.21 12.99
C VAL A 37 1.83 -12.30 13.75
N ARG A 38 1.49 -13.37 13.04
CA ARG A 38 0.88 -14.60 13.56
C ARG A 38 1.74 -15.79 13.13
N GLU A 39 1.57 -16.93 13.79
CA GLU A 39 2.31 -18.15 13.44
C GLU A 39 2.05 -18.59 12.00
N ASP A 40 0.84 -18.36 11.48
CA ASP A 40 0.39 -18.76 10.14
C ASP A 40 0.48 -17.65 9.08
N GLY A 41 1.03 -16.48 9.43
CA GLY A 41 1.22 -15.38 8.49
C GLY A 41 1.05 -14.00 9.11
N TYR A 42 0.39 -13.11 8.37
CA TYR A 42 0.18 -11.73 8.77
C TYR A 42 -1.31 -11.41 8.81
N GLU A 43 -1.74 -10.69 9.83
CA GLU A 43 -3.13 -10.33 10.06
C GLU A 43 -3.32 -8.80 10.05
N CYS A 44 -4.38 -8.35 9.38
CA CYS A 44 -4.76 -6.95 9.37
C CYS A 44 -5.20 -6.50 10.77
N PRO A 45 -4.61 -5.43 11.34
CA PRO A 45 -5.03 -4.92 12.64
C PRO A 45 -6.42 -4.26 12.64
N ILE A 46 -7.02 -4.02 11.46
CA ILE A 46 -8.27 -3.25 11.31
C ILE A 46 -9.46 -4.18 11.06
N CYS A 47 -9.31 -5.16 10.16
CA CYS A 47 -10.40 -6.07 9.79
C CYS A 47 -10.08 -7.56 10.00
N HIS A 48 -8.93 -7.88 10.62
CA HIS A 48 -8.50 -9.25 10.94
C HIS A 48 -8.32 -10.19 9.74
N GLU A 49 -8.26 -9.65 8.52
CA GLU A 49 -7.95 -10.39 7.31
C GLU A 49 -6.52 -10.97 7.38
N LYS A 50 -6.38 -12.27 7.06
CA LYS A 50 -5.09 -12.97 7.07
C LYS A 50 -4.48 -13.05 5.67
N ARG A 51 -3.18 -12.81 5.57
CA ARG A 51 -2.38 -12.95 4.34
C ARG A 51 -1.07 -13.67 4.65
N LYS A 52 -0.64 -14.53 3.72
CA LYS A 52 0.63 -15.27 3.84
C LYS A 52 1.88 -14.39 3.69
N ARG A 53 1.76 -13.24 3.02
CA ARG A 53 2.87 -12.32 2.73
C ARG A 53 2.59 -10.93 3.29
N VAL A 54 3.61 -10.32 3.88
CA VAL A 54 3.54 -8.97 4.45
C VAL A 54 3.20 -7.93 3.37
N GLU A 55 3.80 -8.01 2.18
CA GLU A 55 3.57 -7.07 1.08
C GLU A 55 2.10 -7.04 0.61
N SER A 56 1.45 -8.20 0.66
CA SER A 56 0.04 -8.35 0.28
C SER A 56 -0.86 -7.72 1.32
N LEU A 57 -0.50 -7.86 2.60
CA LEU A 57 -1.25 -7.24 3.69
C LEU A 57 -1.06 -5.72 3.73
N LEU A 58 0.16 -5.24 3.51
CA LEU A 58 0.44 -3.80 3.40
C LEU A 58 -0.35 -3.18 2.24
N THR A 59 -0.39 -3.85 1.08
CA THR A 59 -1.21 -3.41 -0.05
C THR A 59 -2.70 -3.41 0.32
N HIS A 60 -3.18 -4.44 1.01
CA HIS A 60 -4.56 -4.51 1.51
C HIS A 60 -4.88 -3.35 2.45
N ILE A 61 -4.02 -3.06 3.45
CA ILE A 61 -4.24 -1.96 4.39
C ILE A 61 -4.30 -0.63 3.63
N GLY A 62 -3.34 -0.40 2.73
CA GLY A 62 -3.28 0.85 1.98
C GLY A 62 -4.47 1.07 1.06
N LEU A 63 -5.00 0.00 0.46
CA LEU A 63 -6.11 0.04 -0.48
C LEU A 63 -7.48 0.11 0.20
N HIS A 64 -7.69 -0.67 1.28
CA HIS A 64 -8.99 -0.83 1.91
C HIS A 64 -9.20 0.08 3.11
N HIS A 65 -8.14 0.45 3.83
CA HIS A 65 -8.26 1.13 5.11
C HIS A 65 -7.68 2.56 5.12
N LEU A 66 -6.88 2.94 4.12
CA LEU A 66 -6.34 4.29 4.02
C LEU A 66 -6.99 5.08 2.87
N SER A 67 -7.63 6.21 3.17
CA SER A 67 -8.43 6.97 2.19
C SER A 67 -7.63 7.72 1.09
N ASN A 68 -6.33 7.94 1.27
CA ASN A 68 -5.54 8.75 0.32
C ASN A 68 -5.13 8.01 -0.97
N LYS A 69 -5.54 8.55 -2.11
CA LYS A 69 -5.27 7.98 -3.44
C LYS A 69 -4.02 8.61 -4.05
N PRO A 70 -3.29 7.89 -4.91
CA PRO A 70 -2.12 8.45 -5.58
C PRO A 70 -2.53 9.52 -6.59
N ILE A 71 -1.66 10.51 -6.79
CA ILE A 71 -1.76 11.44 -7.92
C ILE A 71 -1.30 10.67 -9.18
N ARG A 72 -2.16 10.59 -10.19
CA ARG A 72 -1.82 9.92 -11.47
C ARG A 72 -0.96 10.87 -12.30
N VAL A 73 0.24 10.41 -12.66
CA VAL A 73 1.17 11.15 -13.52
C VAL A 73 1.32 10.34 -14.81
N GLU A 74 1.09 10.96 -15.95
CA GLU A 74 1.37 10.36 -17.25
C GLU A 74 2.86 10.52 -17.55
N ALA A 75 3.54 9.42 -17.87
CA ALA A 75 4.95 9.40 -18.27
C ALA A 75 5.10 9.06 -19.75
#